data_AF-A0A812XA00-F1
#
_entry.id   AF-A0A812XA00-F1
#
_cell.length_a   1.000
_cell.length_b   1.000
_cell.length_c   1.000
_cell.angle_alpha   90.00
_cell.angle_beta   90.00
_cell.angle_gamma   90.00
#
_symmetry.space_group_name_H-M   'P 1'
#
loop_
_entity.id
_entity.type
_entity.pdbx_description
1 polymer ?
#
loop_
_entity_poly.entity_id
_entity_poly.type
_entity_poly.pdbx_seq_one_letter_code
_entity_poly.pdbx_strand_id
1 'polypeptide(L)'
;MSRDSSLKRFDPLGEARLCLNRGVPTPGWQTMLLVERVAEAPATGLIGPYGAALLQLTPLQAASCLYGLVSSAKAMAEGRLSMEVTTCLDSGEAYALKAVRPVKATALFAWYLGAFGAELAAFAVASATLHPTMIVPGYMLGAVANGAAAWCGGSQQFLATVPNSFLFVGIAMAGHQTKCFCKNRVAVVGGEGPGFIPAVSILLRFITWTALCFLDLPNGLLPFGSLGRPMGLPVLREKFLEPVTASQEALACFTSQFWISFKPEANGTSMSLTEEVGFGECSWPATGELSSASTIFNTCLLLFAVVLVPFHMCIVVGMLLLNPTYACAADNLPLKEEVEAKQREINDFATQNEQAAGQHVLLSPPPD
;
A
#
# COMPACT_ATOMS: atom_id res chain seq x y z
N MET A 1 -48.15 2.11 5.56
CA MET A 1 -47.10 1.89 6.57
C MET A 1 -46.03 0.99 5.97
N SER A 2 -45.07 1.54 5.21
CA SER A 2 -43.87 0.80 4.84
C SER A 2 -42.84 0.99 5.94
N ARG A 3 -42.34 -0.12 6.49
CA ARG A 3 -41.22 -0.13 7.43
C ARG A 3 -40.03 0.55 6.76
N ASP A 4 -39.49 1.60 7.40
CA ASP A 4 -38.19 2.16 7.04
C ASP A 4 -37.16 1.03 7.08
N SER A 5 -36.67 0.65 5.90
CA SER A 5 -35.51 -0.21 5.77
C SER A 5 -34.33 0.50 6.44
N SER A 6 -33.73 -0.13 7.46
CA SER A 6 -32.51 0.37 8.11
C SER A 6 -31.30 0.40 7.17
N LEU A 7 -31.40 -0.26 6.01
CA LEU A 7 -30.44 -0.15 4.92
C LEU A 7 -30.76 1.10 4.10
N LYS A 8 -30.12 2.22 4.46
CA LYS A 8 -30.04 3.39 3.58
C LYS A 8 -29.18 3.03 2.37
N ARG A 9 -29.76 3.11 1.17
CA ARG A 9 -29.00 2.95 -0.09
C ARG A 9 -27.95 4.07 -0.14
N PHE A 10 -26.67 3.70 -0.20
CA PHE A 10 -25.60 4.67 -0.47
C PHE A 10 -25.82 5.22 -1.88
N ASP A 11 -25.89 6.55 -2.01
CA ASP A 11 -25.97 7.25 -3.29
C ASP A 11 -24.61 7.90 -3.59
N PRO A 12 -23.74 7.25 -4.38
CA PRO A 12 -22.39 7.76 -4.66
C PRO A 12 -22.41 9.11 -5.35
N LEU A 13 -23.40 9.37 -6.21
CA LEU A 13 -23.49 10.63 -6.96
C LEU A 13 -23.94 11.77 -6.05
N GLY A 14 -24.91 11.51 -5.18
CA GLY A 14 -25.34 12.45 -4.14
C GLY A 14 -24.19 12.80 -3.20
N GLU A 15 -23.47 11.80 -2.70
CA GLU A 15 -22.31 11.99 -1.81
C GLU A 15 -21.17 12.73 -2.50
N ALA A 16 -20.86 12.42 -3.77
CA ALA A 16 -19.86 13.16 -4.54
C ALA A 16 -20.24 14.64 -4.72
N ARG A 17 -21.49 14.94 -5.05
CA ARG A 17 -21.99 16.32 -5.16
C ARG A 17 -21.90 17.05 -3.82
N LEU A 18 -22.27 16.39 -2.73
CA LEU A 18 -22.15 16.95 -1.39
C LEU A 18 -20.69 17.22 -1.03
N CYS A 19 -19.76 16.30 -1.35
CA CYS A 19 -18.33 16.52 -1.15
C CYS A 19 -17.82 17.75 -1.93
N LEU A 20 -18.24 17.90 -3.20
CA LEU A 20 -17.88 19.06 -4.02
C LEU A 20 -18.43 20.36 -3.43
N ASN A 21 -19.68 20.37 -3.00
CA ASN A 21 -20.31 21.55 -2.40
C ASN A 21 -19.67 21.94 -1.07
N ARG A 22 -19.29 20.95 -0.24
CA ARG A 22 -18.59 21.19 1.03
C ARG A 22 -17.15 21.66 0.83
N GLY A 23 -16.53 21.27 -0.28
CA GLY A 23 -15.08 21.36 -0.49
C GLY A 23 -14.27 20.35 0.34
N VAL A 24 -14.94 19.41 1.03
CA VAL A 24 -14.32 18.35 1.85
C VAL A 24 -15.12 17.04 1.78
N PRO A 25 -14.48 15.87 1.99
CA PRO A 25 -15.17 14.58 1.98
C PRO A 25 -16.26 14.47 3.06
N THR A 26 -17.41 13.87 2.72
CA THR A 26 -18.46 13.53 3.69
C THR A 26 -18.11 12.25 4.48
N PRO A 27 -18.76 12.00 5.63
CA PRO A 27 -18.57 10.76 6.39
C PRO A 27 -18.91 9.49 5.57
N GLY A 28 -19.94 9.55 4.73
CA GLY A 28 -20.31 8.47 3.83
C GLY A 28 -19.21 8.17 2.82
N TRP A 29 -18.67 9.20 2.17
CA TRP A 29 -17.57 9.09 1.23
C TRP A 29 -16.29 8.54 1.88
N GLN A 30 -15.95 9.01 3.09
CA GLN A 30 -14.79 8.51 3.83
C GLN A 30 -14.93 7.03 4.20
N THR A 31 -16.12 6.59 4.59
CA THR A 31 -16.37 5.17 4.91
C THR A 31 -16.18 4.30 3.69
N MET A 32 -16.69 4.72 2.53
CA MET A 32 -16.48 4.03 1.25
C MET A 32 -14.98 3.94 0.91
N LEU A 33 -14.26 5.07 0.95
CA LEU A 33 -12.83 5.12 0.67
C LEU A 33 -12.02 4.25 1.64
N LEU A 34 -12.42 4.15 2.91
CA LEU A 34 -11.74 3.31 3.89
C LEU A 34 -11.82 1.82 3.48
N VAL A 35 -13.01 1.36 3.06
CA VAL A 35 -13.21 -0.01 2.59
C VAL A 35 -12.38 -0.29 1.34
N GLU A 36 -12.41 0.62 0.36
CA GLU A 36 -11.60 0.51 -0.86
C GLU A 36 -10.11 0.38 -0.51
N ARG A 37 -9.60 1.28 0.34
CA ARG A 37 -8.16 1.37 0.64
C ARG A 37 -7.62 0.25 1.52
N VAL A 38 -8.46 -0.34 2.38
CA VAL A 38 -8.02 -1.31 3.41
C VAL A 38 -8.45 -2.75 3.09
N ALA A 39 -9.43 -2.95 2.21
CA ALA A 39 -9.90 -4.29 1.80
C ALA A 39 -9.70 -4.54 0.31
N GLU A 40 -10.22 -3.67 -0.57
CA GLU A 40 -10.19 -3.89 -2.02
C GLU A 40 -8.79 -3.72 -2.61
N ALA A 41 -8.10 -2.62 -2.30
CA ALA A 41 -6.78 -2.32 -2.81
C ALA A 41 -5.74 -3.41 -2.46
N PRO A 42 -5.68 -3.94 -1.21
CA PRO A 42 -4.86 -5.09 -0.89
C PRO A 42 -5.24 -6.35 -1.69
N ALA A 43 -6.53 -6.67 -1.83
CA ALA A 43 -6.96 -7.86 -2.55
C ALA A 43 -6.54 -7.81 -4.03
N THR A 44 -6.79 -6.69 -4.70
CA THR A 44 -6.38 -6.46 -6.10
C THR A 44 -4.87 -6.47 -6.24
N GLY A 45 -4.16 -5.81 -5.31
CA GLY A 45 -2.71 -5.67 -5.31
C GLY A 45 -1.96 -6.97 -5.00
N LEU A 46 -2.60 -7.93 -4.34
CA LEU A 46 -2.04 -9.26 -4.07
C LEU A 46 -2.30 -10.23 -5.22
N ILE A 47 -3.55 -10.31 -5.69
CA ILE A 47 -3.97 -11.31 -6.67
C ILE A 47 -3.41 -10.98 -8.05
N GLY A 48 -3.47 -9.71 -8.46
CA GLY A 48 -3.07 -9.30 -9.80
C GLY A 48 -1.59 -9.60 -10.08
N PRO A 49 -0.64 -9.06 -9.30
CA PRO A 49 0.78 -9.29 -9.51
C PRO A 49 1.21 -10.74 -9.34
N TYR A 50 0.65 -11.47 -8.38
CA TYR A 50 0.89 -12.90 -8.23
C TYR A 50 0.44 -13.69 -9.46
N GLY A 51 -0.80 -13.47 -9.93
CA GLY A 51 -1.32 -14.15 -11.11
C GLY A 51 -0.50 -13.81 -12.36
N ALA A 52 -0.14 -12.54 -12.53
CA ALA A 52 0.65 -12.07 -13.65
C ALA A 52 2.06 -12.68 -13.70
N ALA A 53 2.70 -12.88 -12.54
CA ALA A 53 4.03 -13.49 -12.45
C ALA A 53 4.06 -14.96 -12.92
N LEU A 54 2.91 -15.62 -13.00
CA LEU A 54 2.77 -17.01 -13.46
C LEU A 54 2.42 -17.13 -14.95
N LEU A 55 2.16 -16.03 -15.64
CA LEU A 55 1.65 -16.01 -17.02
C LEU A 55 2.68 -15.45 -18.00
N GLN A 56 2.54 -15.84 -19.27
CA GLN A 56 3.12 -15.09 -20.37
C GLN A 56 2.28 -13.85 -20.62
N LEU A 57 2.89 -12.68 -20.42
CA LEU A 57 2.22 -11.39 -20.52
C LEU A 57 2.48 -10.78 -21.88
N THR A 58 1.47 -10.09 -22.40
CA THR A 58 1.66 -9.06 -23.41
C THR A 58 2.18 -7.77 -22.75
N PRO A 59 2.80 -6.85 -23.51
CA PRO A 59 3.25 -5.57 -22.96
C PRO A 59 2.14 -4.78 -22.24
N LEU A 60 0.93 -4.79 -22.80
CA LEU A 60 -0.23 -4.11 -22.20
C LEU A 60 -0.64 -4.74 -20.87
N GLN A 61 -0.63 -6.09 -20.78
CA GLN A 61 -0.91 -6.79 -19.52
C GLN A 61 0.16 -6.49 -18.47
N ALA A 62 1.45 -6.54 -18.83
CA ALA A 62 2.55 -6.20 -17.91
C ALA A 62 2.43 -4.77 -17.38
N ALA A 63 2.18 -3.79 -18.25
CA ALA A 63 1.97 -2.39 -17.86
C ALA A 63 0.73 -2.24 -16.95
N SER A 64 -0.38 -2.89 -17.30
CA SER A 64 -1.60 -2.87 -16.49
C SER A 64 -1.39 -3.48 -15.10
N CYS A 65 -0.63 -4.56 -14.99
CA CYS A 65 -0.31 -5.21 -13.73
C CYS A 65 0.62 -4.36 -12.85
N LEU A 66 1.62 -3.70 -13.43
CA LEU A 66 2.47 -2.74 -12.70
C LEU A 66 1.68 -1.53 -12.23
N TYR A 67 0.83 -0.97 -13.09
CA TYR A 67 -0.07 0.11 -12.71
C TYR A 67 -0.99 -0.31 -11.56
N GLY A 68 -1.60 -1.50 -11.64
CA GLY A 68 -2.42 -2.08 -10.58
C GLY A 68 -1.68 -2.23 -9.26
N LEU A 69 -0.43 -2.71 -9.29
CA LEU A 69 0.40 -2.82 -8.08
C LEU A 69 0.65 -1.46 -7.44
N VAL A 70 1.08 -0.46 -8.24
CA VAL A 70 1.40 0.88 -7.73
C VAL A 70 0.15 1.61 -7.26
N SER A 71 -0.97 1.49 -7.97
CA SER A 71 -2.25 2.11 -7.57
C SER A 71 -2.81 1.48 -6.30
N SER A 72 -2.72 0.15 -6.14
CA SER A 72 -3.06 -0.55 -4.90
C SER A 72 -2.18 -0.07 -3.74
N ALA A 73 -0.85 -0.03 -3.92
CA ALA A 73 0.07 0.43 -2.87
C ALA A 73 -0.22 1.90 -2.47
N LYS A 74 -0.56 2.75 -3.45
CA LYS A 74 -0.99 4.13 -3.21
C LYS A 74 -2.26 4.19 -2.39
N ALA A 75 -3.31 3.48 -2.79
CA ALA A 75 -4.58 3.47 -2.08
C ALA A 75 -4.40 2.98 -0.63
N MET A 76 -3.62 1.91 -0.44
CA MET A 76 -3.26 1.40 0.89
C MET A 76 -2.49 2.42 1.73
N ALA A 77 -1.54 3.14 1.14
CA ALA A 77 -0.78 4.20 1.81
C ALA A 77 -1.67 5.37 2.26
N GLU A 78 -2.61 5.79 1.41
CA GLU A 78 -3.62 6.80 1.77
C GLU A 78 -4.53 6.30 2.91
N GLY A 79 -4.97 5.04 2.82
CA GLY A 79 -5.81 4.41 3.83
C GLY A 79 -5.09 4.33 5.17
N ARG A 80 -3.82 3.94 5.16
CA ARG A 80 -3.01 3.83 6.37
C ARG A 80 -2.76 5.18 7.02
N LEU A 81 -2.39 6.19 6.23
CA LEU A 81 -2.23 7.56 6.73
C LEU A 81 -3.54 8.07 7.33
N SER A 82 -4.68 7.79 6.68
CA SER A 82 -5.99 8.18 7.21
C SER A 82 -6.31 7.48 8.52
N MET A 83 -6.10 6.17 8.60
CA MET A 83 -6.30 5.39 9.82
C MET A 83 -5.40 5.87 10.96
N GLU A 84 -4.16 6.27 10.68
CA GLU A 84 -3.27 6.79 11.73
C GLU A 84 -3.80 8.07 12.36
N VAL A 85 -4.41 8.95 11.59
CA VAL A 85 -4.97 10.17 12.15
C VAL A 85 -6.29 9.89 12.87
N THR A 86 -7.20 9.14 12.25
CA THR A 86 -8.55 8.90 12.79
C THR A 86 -8.55 7.99 14.02
N THR A 87 -7.65 7.01 14.13
CA THR A 87 -7.58 6.15 15.33
C THR A 87 -6.86 6.79 16.51
N CYS A 88 -6.25 7.97 16.30
CA CYS A 88 -5.48 8.69 17.31
C CYS A 88 -6.17 9.98 17.79
N LEU A 89 -6.90 10.69 16.94
CA LEU A 89 -7.42 12.05 17.23
C LEU A 89 -8.94 12.10 17.44
N ASP A 90 -9.42 13.04 18.27
CA ASP A 90 -10.84 13.08 18.73
C ASP A 90 -11.79 13.46 17.61
N SER A 91 -11.27 14.28 16.71
CA SER A 91 -11.98 14.76 15.54
C SER A 91 -11.11 14.79 14.28
N GLY A 92 -9.78 14.63 14.40
CA GLY A 92 -8.84 14.92 13.33
C GLY A 92 -8.85 13.90 12.19
N GLU A 93 -8.69 14.41 10.97
CA GLU A 93 -8.58 13.61 9.75
C GLU A 93 -7.26 13.83 8.99
N ALA A 94 -6.95 12.93 8.05
CA ALA A 94 -5.70 12.94 7.29
C ALA A 94 -5.41 14.27 6.58
N TYR A 95 -6.44 14.94 6.07
CA TYR A 95 -6.29 16.23 5.39
C TYR A 95 -5.92 17.36 6.35
N ALA A 96 -6.36 17.32 7.61
CA ALA A 96 -5.97 18.29 8.62
C ALA A 96 -4.48 18.12 8.96
N LEU A 97 -4.00 16.88 9.08
CA LEU A 97 -2.57 16.59 9.24
C LEU A 97 -1.77 17.09 8.03
N LYS A 98 -2.24 16.85 6.80
CA LYS A 98 -1.59 17.35 5.57
C LYS A 98 -1.55 18.88 5.53
N ALA A 99 -2.55 19.56 6.07
CA ALA A 99 -2.58 21.02 6.13
C ALA A 99 -1.60 21.59 7.17
N VAL A 100 -1.52 20.99 8.35
CA VAL A 100 -0.63 21.47 9.43
C VAL A 100 0.83 21.08 9.19
N ARG A 101 1.07 19.84 8.76
CA ARG A 101 2.42 19.26 8.60
C ARG A 101 2.59 18.58 7.22
N PRO A 102 2.51 19.32 6.10
CA PRO A 102 2.52 18.75 4.76
C PRO A 102 3.76 17.91 4.48
N VAL A 103 4.95 18.39 4.87
CA VAL A 103 6.22 17.67 4.63
C VAL A 103 6.26 16.34 5.37
N LYS A 104 5.83 16.31 6.64
CA LYS A 104 5.80 15.08 7.44
C LYS A 104 4.77 14.09 6.90
N ALA A 105 3.58 14.59 6.54
CA ALA A 105 2.53 13.76 5.95
C ALA A 105 2.97 13.15 4.61
N THR A 106 3.64 13.94 3.76
CA THR A 106 4.19 13.47 2.47
C THR A 106 5.31 12.45 2.65
N ALA A 107 6.25 12.69 3.56
CA ALA A 107 7.32 11.74 3.86
C ALA A 107 6.76 10.40 4.36
N LEU A 108 5.76 10.46 5.26
CA LEU A 108 5.12 9.25 5.76
C LEU A 108 4.32 8.52 4.69
N PHE A 109 3.58 9.27 3.86
CA PHE A 109 2.87 8.71 2.72
C PHE A 109 3.84 8.01 1.75
N ALA A 110 4.98 8.64 1.42
CA ALA A 110 5.98 8.05 0.55
C ALA A 110 6.58 6.77 1.14
N TRP A 111 6.83 6.76 2.46
CA TRP A 111 7.26 5.55 3.15
C TRP A 111 6.18 4.46 3.13
N TYR A 112 4.92 4.77 3.42
CA TYR A 112 3.83 3.79 3.33
C TYR A 112 3.63 3.26 1.93
N LEU A 113 3.73 4.12 0.91
CA LEU A 113 3.69 3.72 -0.49
C LEU A 113 4.80 2.72 -0.80
N GLY A 114 6.04 3.01 -0.37
CA GLY A 114 7.17 2.10 -0.51
C GLY A 114 6.97 0.79 0.25
N ALA A 115 6.46 0.86 1.49
CA ALA A 115 6.20 -0.30 2.34
C ALA A 115 5.14 -1.23 1.73
N PHE A 116 4.01 -0.69 1.28
CA PHE A 116 2.97 -1.49 0.63
C PHE A 116 3.40 -1.97 -0.75
N GLY A 117 4.15 -1.18 -1.51
CA GLY A 117 4.78 -1.64 -2.74
C GLY A 117 5.71 -2.84 -2.50
N ALA A 118 6.51 -2.78 -1.42
CA ALA A 118 7.38 -3.87 -0.98
C ALA A 118 6.58 -5.13 -0.59
N GLU A 119 5.53 -4.98 0.22
CA GLU A 119 4.66 -6.07 0.67
C GLU A 119 3.97 -6.77 -0.51
N LEU A 120 3.37 -6.00 -1.42
CA LEU A 120 2.69 -6.56 -2.60
C LEU A 120 3.67 -7.26 -3.55
N ALA A 121 4.83 -6.65 -3.81
CA ALA A 121 5.86 -7.24 -4.67
C ALA A 121 6.47 -8.51 -4.04
N ALA A 122 6.85 -8.45 -2.77
CA ALA A 122 7.42 -9.58 -2.05
C ALA A 122 6.41 -10.73 -1.91
N PHE A 123 5.12 -10.42 -1.71
CA PHE A 123 4.08 -11.43 -1.76
C PHE A 123 4.02 -12.14 -3.11
N ALA A 124 4.01 -11.38 -4.20
CA ALA A 124 3.93 -11.93 -5.54
C ALA A 124 5.14 -12.83 -5.84
N VAL A 125 6.35 -12.38 -5.53
CA VAL A 125 7.60 -13.15 -5.68
C VAL A 125 7.55 -14.41 -4.83
N ALA A 126 7.33 -14.28 -3.51
CA ALA A 126 7.34 -15.43 -2.60
C ALA A 126 6.22 -16.43 -2.92
N SER A 127 5.04 -15.96 -3.32
CA SER A 127 3.90 -16.82 -3.68
C SER A 127 4.11 -17.52 -5.02
N ALA A 128 4.78 -16.89 -5.98
CA ALA A 128 5.19 -17.54 -7.22
C ALA A 128 6.24 -18.64 -6.90
N THR A 129 7.21 -18.35 -6.03
CA THR A 129 8.30 -19.27 -5.66
C THR A 129 7.87 -20.44 -4.77
N LEU A 130 6.98 -20.24 -3.77
CA LEU A 130 6.75 -21.21 -2.68
C LEU A 130 5.31 -21.72 -2.53
N HIS A 131 4.38 -21.23 -3.35
CA HIS A 131 2.93 -21.43 -3.23
C HIS A 131 2.25 -20.53 -2.18
N PRO A 132 1.12 -19.87 -2.51
CA PRO A 132 0.39 -19.02 -1.57
C PRO A 132 0.03 -19.69 -0.25
N THR A 133 -0.23 -21.00 -0.22
CA THR A 133 -0.56 -21.73 1.03
C THR A 133 0.59 -21.75 2.03
N MET A 134 1.84 -21.58 1.59
CA MET A 134 3.01 -21.43 2.46
C MET A 134 3.20 -19.99 2.93
N ILE A 135 2.73 -19.03 2.13
CA ILE A 135 2.91 -17.58 2.37
C ILE A 135 1.80 -17.01 3.25
N VAL A 136 0.54 -17.36 2.99
CA VAL A 136 -0.65 -16.88 3.72
C VAL A 136 -0.55 -17.09 5.24
N PRO A 137 -0.08 -18.24 5.76
CA PRO A 137 0.22 -18.42 7.19
C PRO A 137 1.08 -17.30 7.80
N GLY A 138 2.04 -16.76 7.04
CA GLY A 138 2.87 -15.63 7.49
C GLY A 138 2.07 -14.35 7.76
N TYR A 139 1.01 -14.08 6.99
CA TYR A 139 0.08 -12.97 7.29
C TYR A 139 -0.83 -13.27 8.47
N MET A 140 -1.19 -14.54 8.66
CA MET A 140 -1.93 -14.97 9.86
C MET A 140 -1.13 -14.67 11.13
N LEU A 141 0.18 -14.89 11.11
CA LEU A 141 1.07 -14.51 12.22
C LEU A 141 1.07 -13.00 12.48
N GLY A 142 0.98 -12.17 11.44
CA GLY A 142 0.82 -10.72 11.58
C GLY A 142 -0.49 -10.33 12.28
N ALA A 143 -1.60 -10.99 11.93
CA ALA A 143 -2.88 -10.80 12.61
C ALA A 143 -2.81 -11.21 14.09
N VAL A 144 -2.13 -12.33 14.40
CA VAL A 144 -1.87 -12.77 15.77
C VAL A 144 -0.97 -11.79 16.51
N ALA A 145 0.08 -11.25 15.86
CA ALA A 145 0.96 -10.26 16.44
C ALA A 145 0.23 -8.95 16.78
N ASN A 146 -0.71 -8.52 15.93
CA ASN A 146 -1.60 -7.40 16.23
C ASN A 146 -2.49 -7.70 17.45
N GLY A 147 -3.04 -8.92 17.54
CA GLY A 147 -3.81 -9.35 18.72
C GLY A 147 -2.97 -9.42 20.00
N ALA A 148 -1.72 -9.90 19.90
CA ALA A 148 -0.78 -9.96 21.01
C ALA A 148 -0.40 -8.55 21.49
N ALA A 149 -0.15 -7.63 20.56
CA ALA A 149 0.07 -6.22 20.89
C ALA A 149 -1.14 -5.63 21.63
N ALA A 150 -2.35 -5.86 21.11
CA ALA A 150 -3.60 -5.44 21.74
C ALA A 150 -3.74 -5.96 23.18
N TRP A 151 -3.47 -7.26 23.37
CA TRP A 151 -3.49 -7.90 24.69
C TRP A 151 -2.45 -7.26 25.63
N CYS A 152 -1.22 -7.07 25.16
CA CYS A 152 -0.15 -6.45 25.96
C CYS A 152 -0.47 -5.00 26.37
N GLY A 153 -1.23 -4.27 25.56
CA GLY A 153 -1.75 -2.95 25.92
C GLY A 153 -2.96 -2.97 26.85
N GLY A 154 -3.41 -4.14 27.30
CA GLY A 154 -4.55 -4.28 28.23
C GLY A 154 -5.92 -4.33 27.56
N SER A 155 -6.00 -4.47 26.23
CA SER A 155 -7.28 -4.51 25.52
C SER A 155 -8.01 -5.84 25.69
N GLN A 156 -9.25 -5.80 26.18
CA GLN A 156 -10.12 -6.97 26.24
C GLN A 156 -10.63 -7.45 24.87
N GLN A 157 -10.35 -6.68 23.79
CA GLN A 157 -10.85 -6.94 22.45
C GLN A 157 -9.83 -7.62 21.52
N PHE A 158 -8.76 -8.20 22.08
CA PHE A 158 -7.74 -8.90 21.30
C PHE A 158 -8.31 -10.04 20.44
N LEU A 159 -9.31 -10.80 20.93
CA LEU A 159 -9.98 -11.86 20.16
C LEU A 159 -10.73 -11.33 18.94
N ALA A 160 -11.22 -10.08 18.98
CA ALA A 160 -11.85 -9.43 17.83
C ALA A 160 -10.82 -8.82 16.87
N THR A 161 -9.62 -8.50 17.36
CA THR A 161 -8.54 -7.88 16.59
C THR A 161 -7.94 -8.84 15.55
N VAL A 162 -7.86 -10.13 15.89
CA VAL A 162 -7.37 -11.19 15.01
C VAL A 162 -8.26 -11.38 13.76
N PRO A 163 -9.58 -11.66 13.87
CA PRO A 163 -10.48 -11.80 12.72
C PRO A 163 -10.61 -10.51 11.93
N ASN A 164 -10.60 -9.33 12.58
CA ASN A 164 -10.59 -8.06 11.85
C ASN A 164 -9.31 -7.88 11.04
N SER A 165 -8.14 -8.24 11.58
CA SER A 165 -6.88 -8.20 10.83
C SER A 165 -6.87 -9.17 9.64
N PHE A 166 -7.65 -10.25 9.70
CA PHE A 166 -7.85 -11.15 8.55
C PHE A 166 -8.73 -10.54 7.45
N LEU A 167 -9.85 -9.94 7.84
CA LEU A 167 -10.78 -9.30 6.89
C LEU A 167 -10.16 -8.06 6.24
N PHE A 168 -9.28 -7.38 6.96
CA PHE A 168 -8.58 -6.18 6.53
C PHE A 168 -7.09 -6.46 6.33
N VAL A 169 -6.77 -7.15 5.24
CA VAL A 169 -5.41 -7.65 4.93
C VAL A 169 -4.33 -6.56 5.02
N GLY A 170 -4.65 -5.31 4.65
CA GLY A 170 -3.72 -4.18 4.81
C GLY A 170 -3.26 -3.94 6.27
N ILE A 171 -4.09 -4.30 7.25
CA ILE A 171 -3.77 -4.24 8.68
C ILE A 171 -2.82 -5.38 9.09
N ALA A 172 -2.98 -6.58 8.53
CA ALA A 172 -2.05 -7.70 8.75
C ALA A 172 -0.69 -7.49 8.05
N MET A 173 -0.65 -6.68 6.99
CA MET A 173 0.58 -6.32 6.27
C MET A 173 1.42 -5.32 7.04
N ALA A 174 0.86 -4.15 7.38
CA ALA A 174 1.61 -3.05 7.98
C ALA A 174 1.63 -3.07 9.52
N GLY A 175 0.78 -3.88 10.14
CA GLY A 175 0.56 -3.89 11.59
C GLY A 175 -0.44 -2.82 12.03
N HIS A 176 -1.36 -3.15 12.93
CA HIS A 176 -2.34 -2.16 13.40
C HIS A 176 -1.69 -1.12 14.32
N GLN A 177 -0.74 -1.54 15.15
CA GLN A 177 -0.13 -0.75 16.23
C GLN A 177 1.16 0.00 15.83
N THR A 178 1.64 -0.12 14.59
CA THR A 178 2.80 0.61 14.05
C THR A 178 2.44 2.07 13.70
N LYS A 179 2.49 2.97 14.69
CA LYS A 179 2.08 4.38 14.56
C LYS A 179 3.28 5.31 14.70
N CYS A 180 3.37 6.32 13.85
CA CYS A 180 4.48 7.26 13.78
C CYS A 180 4.18 8.60 14.46
N PHE A 181 2.91 8.99 14.53
CA PHE A 181 2.50 10.30 15.05
C PHE A 181 1.93 10.28 16.46
N CYS A 182 1.02 9.35 16.76
CA CYS A 182 0.24 9.36 18.00
C CYS A 182 -0.09 7.95 18.49
N LYS A 183 -0.36 7.81 19.80
CA LYS A 183 -0.90 6.58 20.41
C LYS A 183 -2.34 6.34 19.94
N ASN A 184 -2.75 5.07 19.82
CA ASN A 184 -4.15 4.70 19.57
C ASN A 184 -5.04 5.01 20.77
N ARG A 185 -6.31 5.33 20.50
CA ARG A 185 -7.34 5.52 21.53
C ARG A 185 -7.79 4.21 22.16
N VAL A 186 -8.12 4.27 23.44
CA VAL A 186 -8.77 3.18 24.22
C VAL A 186 -10.08 2.69 23.58
N ALA A 187 -10.81 3.58 22.89
CA ALA A 187 -12.12 3.28 22.31
C ALA A 187 -12.07 2.57 20.94
N VAL A 188 -10.90 2.50 20.29
CA VAL A 188 -10.75 1.85 18.98
C VAL A 188 -10.31 0.40 19.21
N VAL A 189 -11.11 -0.53 18.68
CA VAL A 189 -10.93 -1.98 18.84
C VAL A 189 -9.49 -2.41 18.64
N GLY A 190 -8.85 -2.90 19.70
CA GLY A 190 -7.51 -3.52 19.64
C GLY A 190 -6.32 -2.56 19.44
N GLY A 191 -6.51 -1.25 19.62
CA GLY A 191 -5.51 -0.25 19.29
C GLY A 191 -4.33 -0.13 20.28
N GLU A 192 -4.51 -0.43 21.56
CA GLU A 192 -3.45 -0.20 22.56
C GLU A 192 -2.44 -1.34 22.56
N GLY A 193 -1.15 -1.03 22.38
CA GLY A 193 -0.11 -2.05 22.39
C GLY A 193 1.23 -1.55 21.86
N PRO A 194 2.33 -2.21 22.21
CA PRO A 194 3.64 -1.82 21.71
C PRO A 194 3.79 -2.12 20.22
N GLY A 195 4.19 -1.12 19.44
CA GLY A 195 4.41 -1.23 17.99
C GLY A 195 5.57 -2.18 17.61
N PHE A 196 6.46 -2.51 18.54
CA PHE A 196 7.56 -3.43 18.28
C PHE A 196 7.09 -4.87 17.99
N ILE A 197 5.98 -5.31 18.57
CA ILE A 197 5.47 -6.69 18.38
C ILE A 197 5.12 -6.96 16.91
N PRO A 198 4.22 -6.17 16.27
CA PRO A 198 3.94 -6.35 14.85
C PRO A 198 5.15 -6.06 13.97
N ALA A 199 6.01 -5.09 14.33
CA ALA A 199 7.21 -4.79 13.55
C ALA A 199 8.20 -5.98 13.50
N VAL A 200 8.45 -6.64 14.63
CA VAL A 200 9.30 -7.84 14.69
C VAL A 200 8.64 -9.00 13.94
N SER A 201 7.32 -9.16 14.03
CA SER A 201 6.59 -10.18 13.28
C SER A 201 6.76 -10.01 11.76
N ILE A 202 6.64 -8.77 11.25
CA ILE A 202 6.87 -8.45 9.84
C ILE A 202 8.31 -8.76 9.43
N LEU A 203 9.30 -8.39 10.26
CA LEU A 203 10.71 -8.69 10.00
C LEU A 203 10.97 -10.21 9.91
N LEU A 204 10.48 -10.97 10.89
CA LEU A 204 10.61 -12.44 10.92
C LEU A 204 9.93 -13.07 9.71
N ARG A 205 8.77 -12.56 9.29
CA ARG A 205 8.05 -12.99 8.09
C ARG A 205 8.92 -12.83 6.83
N PHE A 206 9.47 -11.65 6.60
CA PHE A 206 10.33 -11.40 5.44
C PHE A 206 11.60 -12.26 5.44
N ILE A 207 12.25 -12.41 6.61
CA ILE A 207 13.44 -13.27 6.74
C ILE A 207 13.07 -14.72 6.39
N THR A 208 11.95 -15.22 6.92
CA THR A 208 11.49 -16.60 6.71
C THR A 208 11.15 -16.84 5.24
N TRP A 209 10.38 -15.95 4.61
CA TRP A 209 10.07 -16.09 3.18
C TRP A 209 11.30 -16.03 2.30
N THR A 210 12.22 -15.10 2.59
CA THR A 210 13.48 -15.00 1.87
C THR A 210 14.25 -16.30 2.00
N ALA A 211 14.48 -16.78 3.22
CA ALA A 211 15.18 -18.04 3.48
C ALA A 211 14.53 -19.21 2.72
N LEU A 212 13.21 -19.38 2.82
CA LEU A 212 12.48 -20.44 2.13
C LEU A 212 12.61 -20.34 0.60
N CYS A 213 12.61 -19.13 0.02
CA CYS A 213 12.79 -18.95 -1.43
C CYS A 213 14.17 -19.40 -1.93
N PHE A 214 15.18 -19.39 -1.06
CA PHE A 214 16.54 -19.85 -1.37
C PHE A 214 16.78 -21.34 -1.05
N LEU A 215 15.83 -22.02 -0.41
CA LEU A 215 15.91 -23.46 -0.21
C LEU A 215 15.46 -24.20 -1.46
N ASP A 216 16.12 -25.31 -1.77
CA ASP A 216 15.63 -26.27 -2.75
C ASP A 216 14.60 -27.15 -2.03
N LEU A 217 13.33 -26.76 -2.12
CA LEU A 217 12.24 -27.46 -1.46
C LEU A 217 11.83 -28.65 -2.33
N PRO A 218 11.58 -29.83 -1.74
CA PRO A 218 11.10 -30.96 -2.51
C PRO A 218 9.81 -30.58 -3.24
N ASN A 219 9.69 -31.03 -4.49
CA ASN A 219 8.41 -31.01 -5.22
C ASN A 219 7.36 -31.61 -4.28
N GLY A 220 6.39 -30.79 -3.88
CA GLY A 220 5.69 -30.92 -2.60
C GLY A 220 4.99 -32.26 -2.34
N LEU A 221 4.78 -32.55 -1.06
CA LEU A 221 4.03 -33.73 -0.61
C LEU A 221 2.52 -33.52 -0.84
N LEU A 222 1.90 -34.39 -1.65
CA LEU A 222 0.43 -34.51 -1.83
C LEU A 222 -0.27 -34.69 -0.46
N PRO A 223 -1.42 -34.03 -0.17
CA PRO A 223 -2.62 -34.05 -1.00
C PRO A 223 -3.39 -32.71 -1.16
N PHE A 224 -2.87 -31.57 -0.69
CA PHE A 224 -3.53 -30.28 -0.94
C PHE A 224 -3.21 -29.83 -2.37
N GLY A 225 -4.22 -29.86 -3.24
CA GLY A 225 -4.10 -29.66 -4.68
C GLY A 225 -3.16 -28.52 -5.07
N SER A 226 -2.18 -28.85 -5.94
CA SER A 226 -1.12 -28.01 -6.54
C SER A 226 0.30 -28.08 -5.93
N LEU A 227 0.54 -28.84 -4.85
CA LEU A 227 1.91 -29.06 -4.35
C LEU A 227 2.84 -29.82 -5.32
N GLY A 228 2.33 -30.34 -6.44
CA GLY A 228 3.14 -30.97 -7.50
C GLY A 228 3.90 -30.01 -8.42
N ARG A 229 3.84 -28.69 -8.18
CA ARG A 229 4.63 -27.71 -8.95
C ARG A 229 6.01 -27.52 -8.33
N PRO A 230 7.05 -27.17 -9.12
CA PRO A 230 8.36 -26.85 -8.58
C PRO A 230 8.26 -25.65 -7.62
N MET A 231 9.11 -25.61 -6.59
CA MET A 231 9.14 -24.55 -5.60
C MET A 231 10.57 -24.24 -5.16
N GLY A 232 10.76 -23.09 -4.53
CA GLY A 232 12.04 -22.70 -3.94
C GLY A 232 13.03 -22.18 -4.98
N LEU A 233 14.32 -22.44 -4.75
CA LEU A 233 15.42 -21.84 -5.51
C LEU A 233 15.33 -22.03 -7.03
N PRO A 234 14.95 -23.20 -7.59
CA PRO A 234 14.82 -23.37 -9.03
C PRO A 234 13.81 -22.40 -9.65
N VAL A 235 12.64 -22.22 -9.01
CA VAL A 235 11.61 -21.30 -9.48
C VAL A 235 12.03 -19.85 -9.31
N LEU A 236 12.66 -19.50 -8.17
CA LEU A 236 13.18 -18.16 -7.95
C LEU A 236 14.21 -17.79 -9.04
N ARG A 237 15.08 -18.74 -9.40
CA ARG A 237 16.09 -18.55 -10.45
C ARG A 237 15.45 -18.31 -11.81
N GLU A 238 14.63 -19.26 -12.27
CA GLU A 238 14.04 -19.23 -13.61
C GLU A 238 13.08 -18.05 -13.80
N LYS A 239 12.21 -17.78 -12.82
CA LYS A 239 11.13 -16.79 -12.96
C LYS A 239 11.55 -15.36 -12.62
N PHE A 240 12.62 -15.16 -11.85
CA PHE A 240 13.00 -13.82 -11.37
C PHE A 240 14.48 -13.51 -11.56
N LEU A 241 15.40 -14.34 -11.06
CA LEU A 241 16.83 -14.00 -11.12
C LEU A 241 17.37 -13.98 -12.56
N GLU A 242 17.02 -14.97 -13.38
CA GLU A 242 17.41 -15.02 -14.80
C GLU A 242 16.86 -13.81 -15.58
N PRO A 243 15.56 -13.48 -15.48
CA PRO A 243 15.02 -12.23 -16.03
C PRO A 243 15.79 -10.98 -15.61
N VAL A 244 16.14 -10.86 -14.33
CA VAL A 244 16.90 -9.71 -13.84
C VAL A 244 18.28 -9.67 -14.46
N THR A 245 18.99 -10.81 -14.51
CA THR A 245 20.33 -10.87 -15.13
C THR A 245 20.29 -10.51 -16.61
N ALA A 246 19.31 -11.01 -17.37
CA ALA A 246 19.16 -10.68 -18.78
C ALA A 246 18.78 -9.20 -18.99
N SER A 247 17.98 -8.65 -18.09
CA SER A 247 17.59 -7.24 -18.11
C SER A 247 18.73 -6.26 -17.85
N GLN A 248 19.86 -6.71 -17.27
CA GLN A 248 21.00 -5.83 -16.97
C GLN A 248 21.62 -5.24 -18.24
N GLU A 249 21.80 -6.06 -19.27
CA GLU A 249 22.36 -5.63 -20.55
C GLU A 249 21.44 -4.64 -21.26
N ALA A 250 20.12 -4.92 -21.25
CA ALA A 250 19.11 -4.02 -21.78
C ALA A 250 19.11 -2.68 -21.03
N LEU A 251 19.13 -2.70 -19.69
CA LEU A 251 19.15 -1.49 -18.87
C LEU A 251 20.42 -0.66 -19.10
N ALA A 252 21.60 -1.30 -19.20
CA ALA A 252 22.85 -0.62 -19.55
C ALA A 252 22.78 0.04 -20.93
N CYS A 253 22.19 -0.65 -21.92
CA CYS A 253 21.96 -0.11 -23.26
C CYS A 253 21.07 1.15 -23.20
N PHE A 254 19.87 1.07 -22.59
CA PHE A 254 18.95 2.20 -22.50
C PHE A 254 19.53 3.39 -21.74
N THR A 255 20.22 3.14 -20.62
CA THR A 255 20.84 4.21 -19.82
C THR A 255 21.99 4.90 -20.55
N SER A 256 22.79 4.15 -21.34
CA SER A 256 23.85 4.74 -22.16
C SER A 256 23.30 5.64 -23.27
N GLN A 257 22.22 5.23 -23.95
CA GLN A 257 21.58 6.04 -24.98
C GLN A 257 20.87 7.28 -24.40
N PHE A 258 20.23 7.13 -23.24
CA PHE A 258 19.62 8.26 -22.54
C PHE A 258 20.68 9.30 -22.17
N TRP A 259 21.82 8.89 -21.61
CA TRP A 259 22.88 9.81 -21.21
C TRP A 259 23.52 10.55 -22.40
N ILE A 260 23.60 9.91 -23.57
CA ILE A 260 24.11 10.52 -24.81
C ILE A 260 23.14 11.60 -25.33
N SER A 261 21.82 11.40 -25.18
CA SER A 261 20.78 12.34 -25.61
C SER A 261 20.69 13.60 -24.73
N PHE A 262 21.13 13.53 -23.46
CA PHE A 262 21.05 14.64 -22.51
C PHE A 262 22.27 15.59 -22.50
N LYS A 263 23.17 15.55 -23.48
CA LYS A 263 24.23 16.57 -23.59
C LYS A 263 23.57 17.95 -23.74
N PRO A 264 23.68 18.85 -22.74
CA PRO A 264 23.00 20.11 -22.79
C PRO A 264 23.76 21.01 -23.77
N GLU A 265 23.23 21.18 -24.98
CA GLU A 265 23.66 22.29 -25.83
C GLU A 265 23.28 23.59 -25.13
N ALA A 266 24.30 24.37 -24.78
CA ALA A 266 24.23 25.49 -23.85
C ALA A 266 23.37 26.69 -24.32
N ASN A 267 22.56 26.59 -25.38
CA ASN A 267 21.75 27.70 -25.90
C ASN A 267 20.46 27.27 -26.67
N GLY A 268 19.93 26.07 -26.46
CA GLY A 268 18.74 25.59 -27.20
C GLY A 268 17.49 25.43 -26.35
N THR A 269 16.57 26.40 -26.36
CA THR A 269 15.17 26.24 -25.89
C THR A 269 14.31 25.46 -26.91
N SER A 270 14.82 24.32 -27.38
CA SER A 270 14.05 23.37 -28.18
C SER A 270 14.39 21.95 -27.76
N MET A 271 13.58 21.38 -26.86
CA MET A 271 13.46 19.93 -26.78
C MET A 271 12.70 19.46 -28.02
N SER A 272 13.37 19.42 -29.18
CA SER A 272 12.91 18.53 -30.25
C SER A 272 13.34 17.14 -29.84
N LEU A 273 12.39 16.34 -29.37
CA LEU A 273 12.52 14.89 -29.30
C LEU A 273 12.56 14.41 -30.77
N THR A 274 13.67 14.68 -31.46
CA THR A 274 13.85 14.32 -32.86
C THR A 274 13.75 12.80 -32.97
N GLU A 275 12.83 12.40 -33.85
CA GLU A 275 12.60 11.04 -34.30
C GLU A 275 13.94 10.30 -34.53
N GLU A 276 13.97 9.02 -34.13
CA GLU A 276 15.04 8.05 -34.42
C GLU A 276 16.36 8.15 -33.64
N VAL A 277 16.35 8.55 -32.36
CA VAL A 277 17.40 8.05 -31.46
C VAL A 277 17.21 6.54 -31.35
N GLY A 278 18.23 5.76 -31.73
CA GLY A 278 18.24 4.30 -31.96
C GLY A 278 17.81 3.38 -30.79
N PHE A 279 16.63 3.61 -30.22
CA PHE A 279 15.94 2.69 -29.32
C PHE A 279 15.64 1.34 -29.98
N GLY A 280 15.72 1.25 -31.32
CA GLY A 280 15.56 0.00 -32.07
C GLY A 280 16.66 -1.03 -31.83
N GLU A 281 17.85 -0.63 -31.35
CA GLU A 281 18.96 -1.55 -31.07
C GLU A 281 18.89 -2.13 -29.65
N CYS A 282 18.33 -1.39 -28.69
CA CYS A 282 18.13 -1.88 -27.33
C CYS A 282 16.77 -2.59 -27.25
N SER A 283 16.77 -3.92 -27.20
CA SER A 283 15.55 -4.72 -26.97
C SER A 283 15.59 -5.40 -25.61
N TRP A 284 14.43 -5.53 -24.95
CA TRP A 284 14.35 -6.32 -23.73
C TRP A 284 14.37 -7.81 -24.08
N PRO A 285 15.25 -8.62 -23.46
CA PRO A 285 15.36 -10.02 -23.79
C PRO A 285 14.12 -10.80 -23.37
N ALA A 286 13.81 -11.85 -24.13
CA ALA A 286 12.97 -12.95 -23.66
C ALA A 286 13.88 -13.98 -22.98
N THR A 287 13.53 -14.45 -21.79
CA THR A 287 14.32 -15.42 -21.02
C THR A 287 13.58 -16.74 -20.86
N GLY A 288 14.13 -17.82 -21.39
CA GLY A 288 13.51 -19.14 -21.32
C GLY A 288 12.12 -19.14 -21.96
N GLU A 289 11.10 -19.49 -21.18
CA GLU A 289 9.69 -19.48 -21.60
C GLU A 289 8.99 -18.13 -21.41
N LEU A 290 9.66 -17.10 -20.89
CA LEU A 290 9.05 -15.80 -20.61
C LEU A 290 9.15 -14.88 -21.82
N SER A 291 8.04 -14.21 -22.14
CA SER A 291 8.04 -13.09 -23.09
C SER A 291 8.90 -11.94 -22.56
N SER A 292 9.35 -11.03 -23.43
CA SER A 292 10.04 -9.80 -23.02
C SER A 292 9.21 -9.00 -22.00
N ALA A 293 7.88 -8.96 -22.15
CA ALA A 293 6.99 -8.27 -21.22
C ALA A 293 6.91 -8.95 -19.85
N SER A 294 6.84 -10.28 -19.79
CA SER A 294 6.94 -11.03 -18.52
C SER A 294 8.31 -10.84 -17.87
N THR A 295 9.38 -10.78 -18.68
CA THR A 295 10.75 -10.55 -18.20
C THR A 295 10.88 -9.18 -17.53
N ILE A 296 10.35 -8.12 -18.16
CA ILE A 296 10.27 -6.77 -17.56
C ILE A 296 9.47 -6.81 -16.27
N PHE A 297 8.26 -7.39 -16.32
CA PHE A 297 7.35 -7.42 -15.18
C PHE A 297 7.97 -8.12 -13.95
N ASN A 298 8.50 -9.32 -14.14
CA ASN A 298 9.12 -10.09 -13.06
C ASN A 298 10.39 -9.41 -12.54
N THR A 299 11.14 -8.74 -13.43
CA THR A 299 12.30 -7.93 -13.03
C THR A 299 11.89 -6.77 -12.13
N CYS A 300 10.86 -6.01 -12.52
CA CYS A 300 10.32 -4.93 -11.70
C CYS A 300 9.81 -5.43 -10.34
N LEU A 301 9.10 -6.56 -10.30
CA LEU A 301 8.64 -7.17 -9.05
C LEU A 301 9.81 -7.52 -8.13
N LEU A 302 10.83 -8.21 -8.66
CA LEU A 302 11.99 -8.57 -7.85
C LEU A 302 12.74 -7.33 -7.37
N LEU A 303 12.93 -6.32 -8.23
CA LEU A 303 13.60 -5.07 -7.84
C LEU A 303 12.81 -4.34 -6.74
N PHE A 304 11.49 -4.25 -6.85
CA PHE A 304 10.66 -3.69 -5.78
C PHE A 304 10.81 -4.46 -4.48
N ALA A 305 10.80 -5.80 -4.52
CA ALA A 305 11.01 -6.60 -3.32
C ALA A 305 12.42 -6.40 -2.73
N VAL A 306 13.47 -6.57 -3.54
CA VAL A 306 14.88 -6.55 -3.09
C VAL A 306 15.34 -5.16 -2.65
N VAL A 307 14.77 -4.08 -3.20
CA VAL A 307 15.13 -2.70 -2.83
C VAL A 307 14.22 -2.17 -1.72
N LEU A 308 12.90 -2.27 -1.90
CA LEU A 308 11.96 -1.63 -0.97
C LEU A 308 11.82 -2.41 0.34
N VAL A 309 11.97 -3.74 0.37
CA VAL A 309 11.90 -4.50 1.64
C VAL A 309 13.04 -4.09 2.58
N PRO A 310 14.34 -4.13 2.19
CA PRO A 310 15.41 -3.67 3.07
C PRO A 310 15.25 -2.21 3.48
N PHE A 311 14.87 -1.33 2.55
CA PHE A 311 14.63 0.08 2.87
C PHE A 311 13.51 0.26 3.90
N HIS A 312 12.39 -0.45 3.72
CA HIS A 312 11.28 -0.48 4.67
C HIS A 312 11.75 -1.00 6.04
N MET A 313 12.50 -2.11 6.09
CA MET A 313 13.04 -2.67 7.33
C MET A 313 13.99 -1.69 8.05
N CYS A 314 14.88 -1.03 7.31
CA CYS A 314 15.78 -0.02 7.89
C CYS A 314 15.00 1.14 8.53
N ILE A 315 13.94 1.61 7.88
CA ILE A 315 13.08 2.66 8.44
C ILE A 315 12.33 2.14 9.67
N VAL A 316 11.78 0.93 9.63
CA VAL A 316 11.08 0.32 10.79
C VAL A 316 12.03 0.20 11.98
N VAL A 317 13.24 -0.33 11.78
CA VAL A 317 14.26 -0.44 12.84
C VAL A 317 14.65 0.95 13.33
N GLY A 318 14.89 1.91 12.42
CA GLY A 318 15.18 3.29 12.78
C GLY A 318 14.09 3.92 13.64
N MET A 319 12.82 3.70 13.31
CA MET A 319 11.70 4.20 14.12
C MET A 319 11.56 3.48 15.45
N LEU A 320 11.83 2.18 15.53
CA LEU A 320 11.86 1.45 16.81
C LEU A 320 12.96 1.98 17.73
N LEU A 321 14.09 2.41 17.19
CA LEU A 321 15.22 2.90 17.98
C LEU A 321 15.09 4.39 18.34
N LEU A 322 14.52 5.20 17.44
CA LEU A 322 14.58 6.67 17.52
C LEU A 322 13.24 7.34 17.77
N ASN A 323 12.10 6.67 17.51
CA ASN A 323 10.77 7.26 17.67
C ASN A 323 10.04 6.61 18.87
N PRO A 324 9.97 7.28 20.04
CA PRO A 324 9.32 6.74 21.23
C PRO A 324 7.81 6.53 21.05
N THR A 325 7.16 7.28 20.15
CA THR A 325 5.75 7.03 19.79
C THR A 325 5.60 5.71 19.04
N TYR A 326 6.54 5.38 18.15
CA TYR A 326 6.53 4.13 17.40
C TYR A 326 6.91 2.92 18.28
N ALA A 327 7.90 3.10 19.16
CA ALA A 327 8.42 2.03 20.02
C ALA A 327 7.53 1.73 21.24
N CYS A 328 7.12 2.79 21.96
CA CYS A 328 6.49 2.70 23.27
C CYS A 328 5.07 3.27 23.30
N ALA A 329 4.53 3.67 22.15
CA ALA A 329 3.20 4.28 22.06
C ALA A 329 3.06 5.56 22.90
N ALA A 330 4.12 6.39 22.95
CA ALA A 330 4.13 7.67 23.65
C ALA A 330 3.20 8.73 22.99
N ASP A 331 2.55 9.55 23.81
CA ASP A 331 1.65 10.60 23.33
C ASP A 331 2.39 11.80 22.71
N ASN A 332 1.81 12.35 21.66
CA ASN A 332 2.27 13.57 20.99
C ASN A 332 1.20 14.66 21.08
N LEU A 333 1.02 15.18 22.30
CA LEU A 333 -0.03 16.16 22.61
C LEU A 333 0.02 17.44 21.74
N PRO A 334 1.19 18.04 21.44
CA PRO A 334 1.23 19.25 20.62
C PRO A 334 0.71 19.01 19.20
N LEU A 335 1.09 17.89 18.58
CA LEU A 335 0.60 17.57 17.24
C LEU A 335 -0.91 17.27 17.25
N LYS A 336 -1.40 16.60 18.30
CA LYS A 336 -2.82 16.34 18.48
C LYS A 336 -3.62 17.65 18.51
N GLU A 337 -3.21 18.60 19.35
CA GLU A 337 -3.89 19.89 19.49
C GLU A 337 -3.88 20.70 18.20
N GLU A 338 -2.75 20.74 17.48
CA GLU A 338 -2.65 21.44 16.20
C GLU A 338 -3.60 20.85 15.14
N VAL A 339 -3.66 19.52 15.02
CA VAL A 339 -4.49 18.84 14.02
C VAL A 339 -5.98 18.99 14.36
N GLU A 340 -6.37 18.89 15.63
CA GLU A 340 -7.76 19.10 16.07
C GLU A 340 -8.21 20.56 15.90
N ALA A 341 -7.32 21.53 16.15
CA ALA A 341 -7.59 22.94 15.85
C ALA A 341 -7.83 23.13 14.35
N LYS A 342 -6.97 22.56 13.50
CA LYS A 342 -7.13 22.68 12.05
C LYS A 342 -8.38 21.96 11.54
N GLN A 343 -8.72 20.82 12.12
CA GLN A 343 -9.93 20.11 11.77
C GLN A 343 -11.20 20.93 12.07
N ARG A 344 -11.23 21.64 13.21
CA ARG A 344 -12.36 22.53 13.55
C ARG A 344 -12.53 23.62 12.49
N GLU A 345 -11.45 24.27 12.09
CA GLU A 345 -11.47 25.27 11.01
C GLU A 345 -12.03 24.69 9.71
N ILE A 346 -11.64 23.46 9.35
CA ILE A 346 -12.11 22.79 8.14
C ILE A 346 -13.60 22.43 8.24
N ASN A 347 -14.06 21.97 9.41
CA ASN A 347 -15.46 21.68 9.64
C ASN A 347 -16.32 22.94 9.57
N ASP A 348 -15.86 24.04 10.18
CA ASP A 348 -16.54 25.34 10.13
C ASP A 348 -16.65 25.84 8.68
N PHE A 349 -15.56 25.72 7.89
CA PHE A 349 -15.57 26.03 6.46
C PHE A 349 -16.57 25.17 5.68
N ALA A 350 -16.61 23.86 5.94
CA ALA A 350 -17.55 22.96 5.30
C ALA A 350 -19.01 23.33 5.58
N THR A 351 -19.33 23.66 6.84
CA THR A 351 -20.68 24.10 7.24
C THR A 351 -21.06 25.42 6.58
N GLN A 352 -20.14 26.38 6.49
CA GLN A 352 -20.38 27.65 5.78
C GLN A 352 -20.68 27.41 4.29
N ASN A 353 -19.92 26.54 3.63
CA ASN A 353 -20.16 26.22 2.22
C ASN A 353 -21.48 25.49 1.99
N GLU A 354 -21.87 24.57 2.88
CA GLU A 354 -23.19 23.92 2.80
C GLU A 354 -24.33 24.93 2.92
N GLN A 355 -24.20 25.89 3.84
CA GLN A 355 -25.19 26.96 4.00
C GLN A 355 -25.24 27.87 2.77
N ALA A 356 -24.09 28.27 2.23
CA ALA A 356 -24.01 29.09 1.02
C ALA A 356 -24.58 28.36 -0.20
N ALA A 357 -24.29 27.07 -0.37
CA ALA A 357 -24.82 26.23 -1.44
C ALA A 357 -26.34 26.04 -1.31
N GLY A 358 -26.86 25.81 -0.08
CA GLY A 358 -28.29 25.72 0.19
C GLY A 358 -29.04 27.02 -0.11
N GLN A 359 -28.44 28.18 0.18
CA GLN A 359 -28.96 29.48 -0.21
C GLN A 359 -28.94 29.68 -1.74
N HIS A 360 -27.90 29.20 -2.43
CA HIS A 360 -27.82 29.25 -3.90
C HIS A 360 -28.87 28.36 -4.59
N VAL A 361 -29.20 27.20 -4.02
CA VAL A 361 -30.26 26.30 -4.53
C VAL A 361 -31.65 26.91 -4.33
N LEU A 362 -31.87 27.66 -3.24
CA LEU A 362 -33.11 28.41 -3.00
C LEU A 362 -33.26 29.67 -3.88
N LEU A 363 -32.14 30.24 -4.34
CA LEU A 363 -32.10 31.43 -5.20
C LEU A 363 -32.01 31.10 -6.70
N SER A 364 -31.85 29.83 -7.06
CA SER A 364 -31.91 29.39 -8.45
C SER A 364 -33.38 29.26 -8.86
N PRO A 365 -33.85 29.94 -9.93
CA PRO A 365 -35.22 29.75 -10.38
C PRO A 365 -35.43 28.27 -10.74
N PRO A 366 -36.64 27.73 -10.50
CA PRO A 366 -36.93 26.36 -10.89
C PRO A 366 -36.67 26.18 -12.38
N PRO A 367 -36.18 25.00 -12.82
CA PRO A 367 -36.02 24.73 -14.23
C PRO A 367 -37.40 24.77 -14.90
N ASP A 368 -37.51 25.60 -15.94
CA ASP A 368 -38.69 25.68 -16.83
C ASP A 368 -38.92 24.36 -17.60
#